data_AF-A0A7C1VNQ6-F1
#
_entry.id   AF-A0A7C1VNQ6-F1
#
_cell.length_a   1.000
_cell.length_b   1.000
_cell.length_c   1.000
_cell.angle_alpha   90.00
_cell.angle_beta   90.00
_cell.angle_gamma   90.00
#
_symmetry.space_group_name_H-M   'P 1'
#
loop_
_entity.id
_entity.type
_entity.pdbx_description
1 polymer ?
#
loop_
_entity_poly.entity_id
_entity_poly.type
_entity_poly.pdbx_seq_one_letter_code
_entity_poly.pdbx_strand_id
1 'polypeptide(L)'
;MSLKSPKDIELKELIYHYPFNPYRRYLLLKKEQKKQALYLKIMSFLEKEGEVLKVSHQGKKGLAIVRKLSWDSNFFNVPMGAIEAIFSEKNEESLISAIFDKALSWFKERGIKHITFKVDTTDTKAILTSQKKSFYLVDTLCTYLYAKNYTEAKPIKQFFELRPFQPKDLEAILKIVEYAFKEHRNRFMNDPYLSKTGMLELYKA
;
A
#
# COMPACT_ATOMS: atom_id res chain seq x y z
N MET A 1 -7.67 -16.08 -14.52
CA MET A 1 -8.43 -14.99 -15.18
C MET A 1 -7.75 -14.68 -16.51
N SER A 2 -8.53 -14.74 -17.59
CA SER A 2 -8.08 -14.67 -18.98
C SER A 2 -7.47 -13.30 -19.34
N LEU A 3 -6.19 -13.28 -19.71
CA LEU A 3 -5.45 -12.17 -20.32
C LEU A 3 -6.06 -11.82 -21.69
N LYS A 4 -7.08 -10.96 -21.77
CA LYS A 4 -7.75 -10.65 -23.05
C LYS A 4 -8.26 -9.22 -23.21
N SER A 5 -7.65 -8.20 -22.59
CA SER A 5 -7.87 -6.82 -23.02
C SER A 5 -6.54 -6.13 -23.40
N PRO A 6 -6.50 -5.30 -24.47
CA PRO A 6 -5.34 -4.46 -24.79
C PRO A 6 -4.92 -3.55 -23.62
N LYS A 7 -5.85 -3.23 -22.71
CA LYS A 7 -5.56 -2.47 -21.48
C LYS A 7 -4.65 -3.24 -20.52
N ASP A 8 -4.70 -4.57 -20.53
CA ASP A 8 -3.83 -5.42 -19.70
C ASP A 8 -2.39 -5.38 -20.20
N ILE A 9 -2.17 -5.23 -21.51
CA ILE A 9 -0.84 -5.28 -22.14
C ILE A 9 -0.02 -4.04 -21.77
N GLU A 10 -0.56 -2.83 -21.97
CA GLU A 10 0.13 -1.58 -21.66
C GLU A 10 0.41 -1.43 -20.15
N LEU A 11 -0.56 -1.82 -19.31
CA LEU A 11 -0.37 -1.84 -17.86
C LEU A 11 0.72 -2.83 -17.46
N LYS A 12 0.69 -4.06 -18.01
CA LYS A 12 1.69 -5.09 -17.72
C LYS A 12 3.08 -4.66 -18.17
N GLU A 13 3.21 -4.02 -19.33
CA GLU A 13 4.48 -3.52 -19.83
C GLU A 13 5.10 -2.50 -18.87
N LEU A 14 4.33 -1.48 -18.46
CA LEU A 14 4.81 -0.47 -17.51
C LEU A 14 5.16 -1.07 -16.13
N ILE A 15 4.35 -2.01 -15.62
CA ILE A 15 4.64 -2.72 -14.37
C ILE A 15 5.95 -3.52 -14.48
N TYR A 16 6.18 -4.19 -15.62
CA TYR A 16 7.34 -5.07 -15.81
C TYR A 16 8.65 -4.30 -15.99
N HIS A 17 8.58 -3.01 -16.36
CA HIS A 17 9.71 -2.09 -16.43
C HIS A 17 9.90 -1.26 -15.16
N TYR A 18 8.94 -1.29 -14.23
CA TYR A 18 9.05 -0.55 -12.97
C TYR A 18 10.17 -1.09 -12.08
N PRO A 19 11.20 -0.28 -11.76
CA PRO A 19 12.39 -0.77 -11.07
C PRO A 19 12.17 -0.95 -9.57
N PHE A 20 11.14 -0.32 -8.99
CA PHE A 20 10.94 -0.26 -7.53
C PHE A 20 10.00 -1.35 -7.00
N ASN A 21 10.18 -2.57 -7.50
CA ASN A 21 9.44 -3.72 -7.01
C ASN A 21 9.83 -4.04 -5.55
N PRO A 22 8.87 -4.20 -4.60
CA PRO A 22 9.16 -4.54 -3.20
C PRO A 22 9.99 -5.82 -3.04
N TYR A 23 9.89 -6.74 -4.00
CA TYR A 23 10.57 -8.01 -3.97
C TYR A 23 11.95 -8.00 -4.65
N ARG A 24 12.42 -6.86 -5.19
CA ARG A 24 13.63 -6.80 -6.04
C ARG A 24 14.89 -7.32 -5.36
N ARG A 25 15.03 -7.06 -4.04
CA ARG A 25 16.21 -7.44 -3.23
C ARG A 25 16.19 -8.88 -2.73
N TYR A 26 15.10 -9.63 -2.91
CA TYR A 26 15.05 -11.02 -2.47
C TYR A 26 15.71 -11.94 -3.50
N LEU A 27 16.86 -12.52 -3.13
CA LEU A 27 17.63 -13.40 -4.01
C LEU A 27 16.93 -14.74 -4.28
N LEU A 28 16.07 -15.19 -3.36
CA LEU A 28 15.31 -16.44 -3.48
C LEU A 28 14.26 -16.43 -4.60
N LEU A 29 13.87 -15.24 -5.10
CA LEU A 29 12.83 -15.10 -6.12
C LEU A 29 13.45 -14.86 -7.49
N LYS A 30 12.96 -15.58 -8.50
CA LYS A 30 13.29 -15.31 -9.90
C LYS A 30 12.73 -13.94 -10.33
N LYS A 31 13.38 -13.30 -11.30
CA LYS A 31 12.96 -11.99 -11.84
C LYS A 31 11.48 -11.97 -12.25
N GLU A 32 11.03 -13.01 -12.95
CA GLU A 32 9.63 -13.13 -13.40
C GLU A 32 8.65 -13.31 -12.24
N GLN A 33 9.02 -14.03 -11.17
CA GLN A 33 8.17 -14.16 -9.98
C GLN A 33 7.97 -12.82 -9.28
N LYS A 34 9.04 -12.02 -9.18
CA LYS A 34 8.97 -10.67 -8.60
C LYS A 34 8.00 -9.79 -9.39
N LYS A 35 8.14 -9.76 -10.71
CA LYS A 35 7.28 -8.98 -11.61
C LYS A 35 5.82 -9.45 -11.55
N GLN A 36 5.60 -10.76 -11.57
CA GLN A 36 4.28 -11.36 -11.44
C GLN A 36 3.63 -11.02 -10.10
N ALA A 37 4.38 -11.04 -8.99
CA ALA A 37 3.86 -10.67 -7.68
C ALA A 37 3.41 -9.20 -7.63
N LEU A 38 4.18 -8.29 -8.22
CA LEU A 38 3.77 -6.88 -8.34
C LEU A 38 2.52 -6.74 -9.22
N TYR A 39 2.47 -7.41 -10.37
CA TYR A 39 1.30 -7.41 -11.25
C TYR A 39 0.04 -7.89 -10.51
N LEU A 40 0.10 -9.05 -9.84
CA LEU A 40 -1.03 -9.60 -9.08
C LEU A 40 -1.46 -8.65 -7.95
N LYS A 41 -0.51 -8.00 -7.29
CA LYS A 41 -0.82 -6.97 -6.28
C LYS A 41 -1.61 -5.82 -6.89
N ILE A 42 -1.19 -5.28 -8.05
CA ILE A 42 -1.93 -4.22 -8.75
C ILE A 42 -3.33 -4.69 -9.15
N MET A 43 -3.46 -5.90 -9.72
CA MET A 43 -4.77 -6.46 -10.07
C MET A 43 -5.69 -6.58 -8.85
N SER A 44 -5.17 -6.99 -7.70
CA SER A 44 -5.95 -7.07 -6.46
C SER A 44 -6.47 -5.72 -5.97
N PHE A 45 -5.80 -4.61 -6.31
CA PHE A 45 -6.30 -3.27 -6.02
C PHE A 45 -7.44 -2.89 -6.97
N LEU A 46 -7.33 -3.22 -8.25
CA LEU A 46 -8.37 -2.96 -9.25
C LEU A 46 -9.66 -3.76 -8.97
N GLU A 47 -9.53 -4.97 -8.42
CA GLU A 47 -10.67 -5.77 -7.95
C GLU A 47 -11.39 -5.16 -6.73
N LYS A 48 -10.71 -4.27 -5.97
CA LYS A 48 -11.19 -3.68 -4.71
C LYS A 48 -11.45 -2.17 -4.84
N GLU A 49 -12.30 -1.78 -5.79
CA GLU A 49 -12.64 -0.37 -6.06
C GLU A 49 -11.46 0.48 -6.56
N GLY A 50 -10.50 -0.17 -7.23
CA GLY A 50 -9.36 0.48 -7.86
C GLY A 50 -9.65 0.93 -9.29
N GLU A 51 -9.04 2.02 -9.72
CA GLU A 51 -9.15 2.57 -11.07
C GLU A 51 -7.76 2.86 -11.64
N VAL A 52 -7.59 2.62 -12.96
CA VAL A 52 -6.38 2.97 -13.70
C VAL A 52 -6.58 4.35 -14.35
N LEU A 53 -5.79 5.33 -13.95
CA LEU A 53 -5.77 6.64 -14.57
C LEU A 53 -4.61 6.73 -15.56
N LYS A 54 -4.93 6.96 -16.83
CA LYS A 54 -3.92 7.15 -17.88
C LYS A 54 -3.54 8.61 -18.00
N VAL A 55 -2.25 8.86 -18.17
CA VAL A 55 -1.68 10.20 -18.36
C VAL A 55 -0.76 10.18 -19.57
N SER A 56 -0.87 11.20 -20.41
CA SER A 56 0.11 11.50 -21.44
C SER A 56 0.62 12.92 -21.21
N HIS A 57 1.93 13.08 -21.14
CA HIS A 57 2.59 14.36 -20.93
C HIS A 57 3.84 14.42 -21.80
N GLN A 58 3.95 15.44 -22.66
CA GLN A 58 5.10 15.63 -23.57
C GLN A 58 5.42 14.37 -24.42
N GLY A 59 4.38 13.68 -24.89
CA GLY A 59 4.53 12.44 -25.68
C GLY A 59 4.94 11.21 -24.87
N LYS A 60 5.06 11.31 -23.55
CA LYS A 60 5.36 10.21 -22.63
C LYS A 60 4.13 9.73 -21.91
N LYS A 61 4.08 8.42 -21.63
CA LYS A 61 2.94 7.77 -20.97
C LYS A 61 3.20 7.51 -19.49
N GLY A 62 2.15 7.67 -18.71
CA GLY A 62 2.13 7.39 -17.28
C GLY A 62 0.80 6.81 -16.84
N LEU A 63 0.82 6.09 -15.73
CA LEU A 63 -0.35 5.50 -15.10
C LEU A 63 -0.34 5.81 -13.60
N ALA A 64 -1.52 6.10 -13.04
CA ALA A 64 -1.76 5.97 -11.60
C ALA A 64 -2.77 4.85 -11.35
N ILE A 65 -2.54 4.10 -10.27
CA ILE A 65 -3.52 3.19 -9.69
C ILE A 65 -4.08 3.88 -8.45
N VAL A 66 -5.34 4.26 -8.51
CA VAL A 66 -6.04 4.93 -7.40
C VAL A 66 -7.13 4.02 -6.87
N ARG A 67 -7.48 4.17 -5.60
CA ARG A 67 -8.49 3.31 -4.96
C ARG A 67 -9.27 4.08 -3.90
N LYS A 68 -10.58 3.83 -3.82
CA LYS A 68 -11.37 4.24 -2.65
C LYS A 68 -11.12 3.27 -1.50
N LEU A 69 -10.98 3.81 -0.29
CA LEU A 69 -10.84 3.00 0.92
C LEU A 69 -12.17 2.97 1.66
N SER A 70 -13.18 2.30 1.11
CA SER A 70 -14.55 2.35 1.64
C SER A 70 -14.66 1.83 3.07
N TRP A 71 -13.93 0.76 3.41
CA TRP A 71 -13.85 0.25 4.77
C TRP A 71 -13.26 1.28 5.74
N ASP A 72 -12.06 1.79 5.43
CA ASP A 72 -11.40 2.81 6.26
C ASP A 72 -12.25 4.09 6.36
N SER A 73 -12.92 4.47 5.26
CA SER A 73 -13.77 5.66 5.23
C SER A 73 -14.95 5.55 6.17
N ASN A 74 -15.60 4.39 6.20
CA ASN A 74 -16.71 4.10 7.10
C ASN A 74 -16.22 4.02 8.55
N PHE A 75 -15.07 3.39 8.76
CA PHE A 75 -14.50 3.19 10.09
C PHE A 75 -14.06 4.52 10.74
N PHE A 76 -13.35 5.37 10.00
CA PHE A 76 -12.86 6.65 10.51
C PHE A 76 -13.82 7.83 10.31
N ASN A 77 -14.95 7.61 9.61
CA ASN A 77 -15.88 8.66 9.20
C ASN A 77 -15.20 9.81 8.43
N VAL A 78 -14.25 9.46 7.57
CA VAL A 78 -13.50 10.40 6.72
C VAL A 78 -13.38 9.78 5.33
N PRO A 79 -13.81 10.45 4.24
CA PRO A 79 -13.61 9.95 2.89
C PRO A 79 -12.12 9.72 2.57
N MET A 80 -11.72 8.46 2.47
CA MET A 80 -10.33 8.01 2.34
C MET A 80 -10.05 7.35 0.99
N GLY A 81 -8.87 7.59 0.46
CA GLY A 81 -8.39 7.00 -0.78
C GLY A 81 -6.90 6.68 -0.73
N ALA A 82 -6.44 5.89 -1.70
CA ALA A 82 -5.04 5.54 -1.84
C ALA A 82 -4.56 5.70 -3.28
N ILE A 83 -3.37 6.28 -3.44
CA ILE A 83 -2.55 6.08 -4.63
C ILE A 83 -1.74 4.81 -4.36
N GLU A 84 -2.12 3.71 -5.01
CA GLU A 84 -1.53 2.39 -4.77
C GLU A 84 -0.24 2.19 -5.59
N ALA A 85 -0.15 2.83 -6.75
CA ALA A 85 1.06 2.85 -7.57
C ALA A 85 1.04 4.00 -8.55
N ILE A 86 2.25 4.45 -8.93
CA ILE A 86 2.48 5.30 -10.09
C ILE A 86 3.49 4.61 -10.99
N PHE A 87 3.21 4.56 -12.28
CA PHE A 87 4.10 4.00 -13.29
C PHE A 87 4.34 5.04 -14.36
N SER A 88 5.60 5.33 -14.64
CA SER A 88 6.02 6.30 -15.64
C SER A 88 6.92 5.62 -16.66
N GLU A 89 6.66 5.81 -17.95
CA GLU A 89 7.54 5.30 -19.03
C GLU A 89 8.99 5.78 -18.84
N LYS A 90 9.14 7.04 -18.41
CA LYS A 90 10.42 7.60 -17.97
C LYS A 90 10.30 8.17 -16.56
N ASN A 91 11.35 7.96 -15.77
CA ASN A 91 11.44 8.50 -14.41
C ASN A 91 11.80 10.00 -14.45
N GLU A 92 10.87 10.82 -14.94
CA GLU A 92 11.00 12.27 -15.09
C GLU A 92 10.03 13.00 -14.16
N GLU A 93 10.49 14.05 -13.48
CA GLU A 93 9.70 14.76 -12.47
C GLU A 93 8.41 15.38 -13.06
N SER A 94 8.50 15.95 -14.27
CA SER A 94 7.34 16.56 -14.96
C SER A 94 6.23 15.54 -15.22
N LEU A 95 6.58 14.36 -15.71
CA LEU A 95 5.63 13.26 -15.96
C LEU A 95 5.05 12.75 -14.64
N ILE A 96 5.87 12.52 -13.62
CA ILE A 96 5.40 12.09 -12.29
C ILE A 96 4.45 13.12 -11.70
N SER A 97 4.77 14.42 -11.80
CA SER A 97 3.89 15.50 -11.36
C SER A 97 2.54 15.45 -12.07
N ALA A 98 2.53 15.26 -13.40
CA ALA A 98 1.29 15.14 -14.17
C ALA A 98 0.45 13.91 -13.75
N ILE A 99 1.10 12.80 -13.39
CA ILE A 99 0.43 11.61 -12.84
C ILE A 99 -0.24 11.94 -11.50
N PHE A 100 0.46 12.64 -10.60
CA PHE A 100 -0.12 13.10 -9.33
C PHE A 100 -1.29 14.05 -9.55
N ASP A 101 -1.17 15.02 -10.45
CA ASP A 101 -2.23 15.99 -10.73
C ASP A 101 -3.50 15.29 -11.22
N LYS A 102 -3.36 14.26 -12.06
CA LYS A 102 -4.49 13.44 -12.49
C LYS A 102 -5.12 12.65 -11.34
N ALA A 103 -4.30 12.05 -10.48
CA ALA A 103 -4.78 11.30 -9.32
C ALA A 103 -5.49 12.21 -8.30
N LEU A 104 -4.92 13.37 -7.98
CA LEU A 104 -5.51 14.33 -7.05
C LEU A 104 -6.82 14.91 -7.59
N SER A 105 -6.91 15.17 -8.90
CA SER A 105 -8.17 15.59 -9.53
C SER A 105 -9.26 14.53 -9.38
N TRP A 106 -8.91 13.25 -9.60
CA TRP A 106 -9.83 12.12 -9.42
C TRP A 106 -10.35 12.01 -7.98
N PHE A 107 -9.48 12.20 -6.98
CA PHE A 107 -9.88 12.20 -5.57
C PHE A 107 -10.78 13.38 -5.23
N LYS A 108 -10.45 14.58 -5.73
CA LYS A 108 -11.24 15.80 -5.52
C LYS A 108 -12.65 15.66 -6.07
N GLU A 109 -12.81 15.16 -7.30
CA GLU A 109 -14.11 14.91 -7.93
C GLU A 109 -14.98 13.93 -7.12
N ARG A 110 -14.36 13.04 -6.35
CA ARG A 110 -15.03 12.02 -5.54
C ARG A 110 -15.17 12.41 -4.07
N GLY A 111 -14.80 13.64 -3.70
CA GLY A 111 -14.90 14.14 -2.32
C GLY A 111 -13.97 13.44 -1.33
N ILE A 112 -12.89 12.81 -1.80
CA ILE A 112 -11.90 12.14 -0.94
C ILE A 112 -11.06 13.21 -0.24
N LYS A 113 -10.95 13.12 1.09
CA LYS A 113 -10.30 14.11 1.97
C LYS A 113 -8.95 13.65 2.50
N HIS A 114 -8.76 12.34 2.63
CA HIS A 114 -7.53 11.74 3.13
C HIS A 114 -6.96 10.80 2.07
N ILE A 115 -5.70 11.02 1.68
CA ILE A 115 -5.07 10.27 0.59
C ILE A 115 -3.77 9.68 1.10
N THR A 116 -3.66 8.36 1.07
CA THR A 116 -2.41 7.66 1.37
C THR A 116 -1.65 7.34 0.09
N PHE A 117 -0.35 7.54 0.08
CA PHE A 117 0.54 7.10 -1.00
C PHE A 117 1.69 6.30 -0.40
N LYS A 118 1.85 5.05 -0.85
CA LYS A 118 2.98 4.20 -0.46
C LYS A 118 3.98 4.17 -1.60
N VAL A 119 5.22 4.48 -1.27
CA VAL A 119 6.30 4.57 -2.25
C VAL A 119 7.53 3.85 -1.74
N ASP A 120 8.29 3.29 -2.66
CA ASP A 120 9.56 2.69 -2.32
C ASP A 120 10.58 3.76 -1.89
N THR A 121 11.30 3.49 -0.81
CA THR A 121 12.32 4.41 -0.25
C THR A 121 13.43 4.82 -1.22
N THR A 122 13.64 4.06 -2.31
CA THR A 122 14.63 4.38 -3.34
C THR A 122 14.05 5.12 -4.54
N ASP A 123 12.73 5.30 -4.62
CA ASP A 123 12.07 6.13 -5.63
C ASP A 123 12.03 7.60 -5.19
N THR A 124 13.21 8.21 -5.13
CA THR A 124 13.39 9.57 -4.61
C THR A 124 12.63 10.62 -5.41
N LYS A 125 12.45 10.42 -6.73
CA LYS A 125 11.68 11.33 -7.59
C LYS A 125 10.18 11.30 -7.25
N ALA A 126 9.61 10.13 -7.05
CA ALA A 126 8.23 10.01 -6.58
C ALA A 126 8.03 10.63 -5.19
N ILE A 127 8.97 10.42 -4.27
CA ILE A 127 8.96 11.01 -2.91
C ILE A 127 9.01 12.54 -2.98
N LEU A 128 9.99 13.11 -3.68
CA LEU A 128 10.13 14.57 -3.77
C LEU A 128 8.93 15.21 -4.48
N THR A 129 8.41 14.55 -5.52
CA THR A 129 7.23 15.05 -6.23
C THR A 129 5.99 15.01 -5.34
N SER A 130 5.76 13.94 -4.58
CA SER A 130 4.61 13.87 -3.66
C SER A 130 4.70 14.93 -2.56
N GLN A 131 5.90 15.20 -2.04
CA GLN A 131 6.13 16.30 -1.08
C GLN A 131 5.77 17.68 -1.65
N LYS A 132 6.16 17.96 -2.91
CA LYS A 132 5.72 19.19 -3.61
C LYS A 132 4.21 19.25 -3.82
N LYS A 133 3.52 18.10 -3.80
CA LYS A 133 2.05 17.98 -3.82
C LYS A 133 1.44 17.91 -2.41
N SER A 134 2.15 18.41 -1.39
CA SER A 134 1.71 18.50 0.01
C SER A 134 1.51 17.17 0.73
N PHE A 135 2.05 16.06 0.21
CA PHE A 135 2.18 14.83 1.00
C PHE A 135 3.31 15.00 2.02
N TYR A 136 3.15 14.40 3.19
CA TYR A 136 4.20 14.33 4.20
C TYR A 136 4.45 12.88 4.59
N LEU A 137 5.66 12.59 5.08
CA LEU A 137 6.03 11.26 5.53
C LEU A 137 5.35 10.97 6.87
N VAL A 138 4.62 9.86 6.93
CA VAL A 138 3.94 9.41 8.13
C VAL A 138 4.66 8.24 8.79
N ASP A 139 5.07 7.25 8.00
CA ASP A 139 5.67 5.99 8.49
C ASP A 139 6.51 5.30 7.40
N THR A 140 7.43 4.43 7.82
CA THR A 140 8.25 3.59 6.94
C THR A 140 7.95 2.11 7.18
N LEU A 141 7.57 1.40 6.12
CA LEU A 141 7.23 -0.02 6.20
C LEU A 141 8.37 -0.90 5.70
N CYS A 142 8.75 -1.89 6.50
CA CYS A 142 9.64 -2.98 6.11
C CYS A 142 8.82 -4.22 5.76
N THR A 143 8.97 -4.73 4.53
CA THR A 143 8.40 -6.02 4.12
C THR A 143 9.46 -7.09 4.25
N TYR A 144 9.18 -8.14 5.01
CA TYR A 144 10.05 -9.32 5.18
C TYR A 144 9.49 -10.51 4.40
N LEU A 145 10.37 -11.32 3.80
CA LEU A 145 10.03 -12.61 3.22
C LEU A 145 10.63 -13.72 4.08
N TYR A 146 9.77 -14.61 4.56
CA TYR A 146 10.17 -15.80 5.29
C TYR A 146 9.90 -17.04 4.43
N ALA A 147 10.90 -17.90 4.26
CA ALA A 147 10.79 -19.14 3.52
C ALA A 147 10.91 -20.32 4.50
N LYS A 148 9.77 -20.94 4.82
CA LYS A 148 9.61 -21.98 5.85
C LYS A 148 10.65 -23.10 5.77
N ASN A 149 11.08 -23.48 4.57
CA ASN A 149 11.99 -24.61 4.35
C ASN A 149 13.48 -24.25 4.43
N TYR A 150 13.82 -22.96 4.59
CA TYR A 150 15.21 -22.49 4.58
C TYR A 150 15.67 -21.95 5.95
N THR A 151 14.80 -21.99 6.95
CA THR A 151 15.08 -21.43 8.28
C THR A 151 14.53 -22.38 9.33
N GLU A 152 15.41 -23.19 9.90
CA GLU A 152 15.08 -23.97 11.10
C GLU A 152 14.90 -23.00 12.28
N ALA A 153 13.72 -23.04 12.90
CA ALA A 153 13.50 -22.30 14.12
C ALA A 153 14.38 -22.90 15.21
N LYS A 154 15.23 -22.08 15.83
CA LYS A 154 16.00 -22.54 16.99
C LYS A 154 15.02 -22.95 18.10
N PRO A 155 15.27 -24.06 18.81
CA PRO A 155 14.44 -24.43 19.95
C PRO A 155 14.51 -23.31 20.99
N ILE A 156 13.34 -22.80 21.36
CA ILE A 156 13.19 -21.82 22.44
C ILE A 156 12.63 -22.53 23.67
N LYS A 157 13.06 -22.12 24.87
CA LYS A 157 12.48 -22.62 26.10
C LYS A 157 11.00 -22.24 26.13
N GLN A 158 10.13 -23.23 26.18
CA GLN A 158 8.69 -23.02 26.12
C GLN A 158 8.17 -22.68 27.52
N PHE A 159 7.83 -21.40 27.73
CA PHE A 159 7.23 -20.92 28.98
C PHE A 159 5.70 -20.92 28.95
N PHE A 160 5.10 -21.17 27.79
CA PHE A 160 3.66 -21.05 27.56
C PHE A 160 3.20 -22.11 26.57
N GLU A 161 1.93 -22.52 26.68
CA GLU A 161 1.26 -23.36 25.68
C GLU A 161 0.71 -22.47 24.55
N LEU A 162 1.03 -22.82 23.31
CA LEU A 162 0.43 -22.20 22.12
C LEU A 162 -0.73 -23.09 21.65
N ARG A 163 -1.93 -22.54 21.64
CA ARG A 163 -3.15 -23.22 21.17
C ARG A 163 -4.02 -22.30 20.32
N PRO A 164 -4.95 -22.86 19.51
CA PRO A 164 -5.95 -22.06 18.81
C PRO A 164 -6.81 -21.22 19.75
N PHE A 165 -7.29 -20.09 19.22
CA PHE A 165 -8.23 -19.20 19.88
C PHE A 165 -9.55 -19.91 20.23
N GLN A 166 -10.10 -19.61 21.40
CA GLN A 166 -11.44 -20.00 21.82
C GLN A 166 -12.25 -18.75 22.18
N PRO A 167 -13.58 -18.72 21.99
CA PRO A 167 -14.40 -17.53 22.26
C PRO A 167 -14.23 -16.94 23.68
N LYS A 168 -13.98 -17.80 24.68
CA LYS A 168 -13.72 -17.36 26.07
C LYS A 168 -12.42 -16.55 26.24
N ASP A 169 -11.50 -16.63 25.28
CA ASP A 169 -10.22 -15.90 25.31
C ASP A 169 -10.39 -14.45 24.86
N LEU A 170 -11.53 -14.10 24.24
CA LEU A 170 -11.74 -12.80 23.61
C LEU A 170 -11.45 -11.63 24.56
N GLU A 171 -11.95 -11.68 25.79
CA GLU A 171 -11.72 -10.61 26.76
C GLU A 171 -10.24 -10.45 27.10
N ALA A 172 -9.51 -11.55 27.27
CA ALA A 172 -8.08 -11.52 27.55
C ALA A 172 -7.27 -11.00 26.35
N ILE A 173 -7.64 -11.42 25.13
CA ILE A 173 -7.02 -10.95 23.89
C ILE A 173 -7.26 -9.44 23.70
N LEU A 174 -8.48 -8.95 23.94
CA LEU A 174 -8.78 -7.52 23.85
C LEU A 174 -7.98 -6.70 24.87
N LYS A 175 -7.76 -7.22 26.09
CA LYS A 175 -6.87 -6.59 27.08
C LYS A 175 -5.41 -6.57 26.63
N ILE A 176 -4.92 -7.63 26.01
CA ILE A 176 -3.57 -7.67 25.42
C ILE A 176 -3.43 -6.65 24.30
N VAL A 177 -4.42 -6.58 23.40
CA VAL A 177 -4.47 -5.62 22.30
C VAL A 177 -4.47 -4.19 22.86
N GLU A 178 -5.31 -3.90 23.83
CA GLU A 178 -5.36 -2.58 24.46
C GLU A 178 -4.03 -2.20 25.11
N TYR A 179 -3.45 -3.11 25.89
CA TYR A 179 -2.14 -2.88 26.49
C TYR A 179 -1.04 -2.63 25.44
N ALA A 180 -1.02 -3.43 24.37
CA ALA A 180 0.02 -3.35 23.34
C ALA A 180 -0.12 -2.13 22.42
N PHE A 181 -1.36 -1.72 22.11
CA PHE A 181 -1.63 -0.73 21.07
C PHE A 181 -2.12 0.63 21.57
N LYS A 182 -2.47 0.78 22.86
CA LYS A 182 -2.93 2.08 23.43
C LYS A 182 -2.00 3.25 23.15
N GLU A 183 -0.69 3.02 23.11
CA GLU A 183 0.35 4.04 22.91
C GLU A 183 1.17 3.78 21.63
N HIS A 184 0.80 2.77 20.85
CA HIS A 184 1.55 2.38 19.66
C HIS A 184 1.37 3.40 18.53
N ARG A 185 2.43 4.11 18.19
CA ARG A 185 2.45 5.07 17.07
C ARG A 185 2.43 4.35 15.73
N ASN A 186 1.25 4.26 15.12
CA ASN A 186 1.07 3.79 13.75
C ASN A 186 0.78 4.94 12.78
N ARG A 187 0.59 4.62 11.50
CA ARG A 187 0.30 5.62 10.45
C ARG A 187 -0.97 6.45 10.68
N PHE A 188 -1.94 5.94 11.42
CA PHE A 188 -3.16 6.68 11.72
C PHE A 188 -2.95 7.58 12.96
N MET A 189 -2.15 7.12 13.95
CA MET A 189 -1.77 7.87 15.17
C MET A 189 -0.94 9.10 14.87
N ASN A 190 -0.05 8.98 13.89
CA ASN A 190 0.85 10.06 13.51
C ASN A 190 0.16 11.09 12.61
N ASP A 191 -1.06 10.83 12.15
CA ASP A 191 -1.80 11.76 11.31
C ASP A 191 -2.64 12.72 12.18
N PRO A 192 -2.31 14.03 12.23
CA PRO A 192 -3.03 15.00 13.04
C PRO A 192 -4.47 15.23 12.58
N TYR A 193 -4.85 14.77 11.39
CA TYR A 193 -6.19 14.95 10.83
C TYR A 193 -7.14 13.80 11.16
N LEU A 194 -6.68 12.76 11.86
CA LEU A 194 -7.51 11.62 12.27
C LEU A 194 -7.78 11.60 13.77
N SER A 195 -8.98 11.16 14.14
CA SER A 195 -9.37 11.07 15.55
C SER A 195 -8.57 9.98 16.25
N LYS A 196 -8.09 10.27 17.46
CA LYS A 196 -7.28 9.30 18.20
C LYS A 196 -8.09 8.08 18.67
N THR A 197 -9.39 8.27 18.90
CA THR A 197 -10.28 7.24 19.47
C THR A 197 -10.50 6.07 18.52
N GLY A 198 -10.60 6.30 17.20
CA GLY A 198 -10.81 5.22 16.24
C GLY A 198 -9.65 4.23 16.15
N MET A 199 -8.46 4.57 16.65
CA MET A 199 -7.24 3.82 16.31
C MET A 199 -6.99 2.62 17.21
N LEU A 200 -7.38 2.68 18.48
CA LEU A 200 -7.40 1.48 19.33
C LEU A 200 -8.49 0.53 18.85
N GLU A 201 -9.65 1.08 18.49
CA GLU A 201 -10.77 0.31 17.95
C GLU A 201 -10.40 -0.42 16.65
N LEU A 202 -9.47 0.11 15.85
CA LEU A 202 -8.96 -0.55 14.66
C LEU A 202 -8.33 -1.90 14.96
N TYR A 203 -7.65 -2.04 16.10
CA TYR A 203 -7.03 -3.30 16.50
C TYR A 203 -7.97 -4.22 17.27
N LYS A 204 -9.13 -3.69 17.71
CA LYS A 204 -10.18 -4.45 18.40
C LYS A 204 -11.25 -4.99 17.43
N ALA A 205 -11.39 -4.39 16.25
CA ALA A 205 -12.31 -4.78 15.18
C ALA A 205 -11.85 -6.04 14.43
#